data_AF-G4ZX58-F1
#
_entry.id   AF-G4ZX58-F1
#
_cell.length_a   1.000
_cell.length_b   1.000
_cell.length_c   1.000
_cell.angle_alpha   90.00
_cell.angle_beta   90.00
_cell.angle_gamma   90.00
#
_symmetry.space_group_name_H-M   'P 1'
#
loop_
_entity.id
_entity.type
_entity.pdbx_description
1 polymer ?
#
loop_
_entity_poly.entity_id
_entity_poly.type
_entity_poly.pdbx_seq_one_letter_code
_entity_poly.pdbx_strand_id
1 'polypeptide(L)'
;MRTYTARKKEIEALSEELPALEEYVDYLKHQAATINNHTNSTQKQQLVNSCLRDTAHRQQLALARIHSALSDFTSRQEKLLPFDSFIHLRADRRQRLQTLLNIKSRMLRDARRFMREHTAFMDLSVPSSELSSFVSPSGDYCALKFVVMPLEGDFSAKQVFDTLKFYLFHMEIMISEATGDLTLCEEEEPENQAVSLHRFLRSTPSGFQVESNDVIFCHFDEQNDEFGDGREYGVIAIDCVDKDDLHPYSPDKKLRQDLTSILTVQTHKHKVPCPHNPKKLQTRTEVVMARSNFFKLHRTSLPLSRIEMQETIDRLACRGNLLFNSVRDSLSSASAK
;
A
#
# COMPACT_ATOMS: atom_id res chain seq x y z
N MET A 1 1.91 73.40 -74.73
CA MET A 1 0.77 73.47 -73.79
C MET A 1 0.00 72.15 -73.56
N ARG A 2 0.35 71.00 -74.18
CA ARG A 2 -0.36 69.72 -73.94
C ARG A 2 0.26 68.81 -72.86
N THR A 3 1.51 69.05 -72.48
CA THR A 3 2.28 68.24 -71.53
C THR A 3 2.14 68.67 -70.07
N TYR A 4 1.82 69.95 -69.81
CA TYR A 4 1.66 70.50 -68.45
C TYR A 4 0.33 70.07 -67.80
N THR A 5 -0.76 70.10 -68.56
CA THR A 5 -2.10 69.74 -68.09
C THR A 5 -2.25 68.24 -67.81
N ALA A 6 -1.57 67.39 -68.58
CA ALA A 6 -1.52 65.95 -68.30
C ALA A 6 -0.79 65.67 -66.98
N ARG A 7 0.40 66.25 -66.78
CA ARG A 7 1.15 66.15 -65.52
C ARG A 7 0.38 66.69 -64.32
N LYS A 8 -0.36 67.79 -64.47
CA LYS A 8 -1.15 68.36 -63.38
C LYS A 8 -2.26 67.41 -62.91
N LYS A 9 -2.98 66.80 -63.86
CA LYS A 9 -4.02 65.80 -63.54
C LYS A 9 -3.45 64.55 -62.91
N GLU A 10 -2.28 64.12 -63.37
CA GLU A 10 -1.56 62.97 -62.81
C GLU A 10 -1.08 63.25 -61.38
N ILE A 11 -0.60 64.47 -61.10
CA ILE A 11 -0.26 64.92 -59.75
C ILE A 11 -1.50 65.00 -58.85
N GLU A 12 -2.62 65.52 -59.33
CA GLU A 12 -3.88 65.56 -58.56
C GLU A 12 -4.37 64.14 -58.22
N ALA A 13 -4.39 63.23 -59.20
CA ALA A 13 -4.78 61.84 -58.99
C ALA A 13 -3.86 61.11 -57.99
N LEU A 14 -2.54 61.27 -58.13
CA LEU A 14 -1.57 60.69 -57.19
C LEU A 14 -1.66 61.34 -55.80
N SER A 15 -2.04 62.62 -55.72
CA SER A 15 -2.25 63.30 -54.43
C SER A 15 -3.51 62.83 -53.71
N GLU A 16 -4.52 62.36 -54.44
CA GLU A 16 -5.73 61.75 -53.85
C GLU A 16 -5.51 60.29 -53.43
N GLU A 17 -4.60 59.56 -54.08
CA GLU A 17 -4.26 58.18 -53.70
C GLU A 17 -3.33 58.11 -52.48
N LEU A 18 -2.52 59.15 -52.24
CA LEU A 18 -1.57 59.21 -51.12
C LEU A 18 -2.22 58.97 -49.74
N PRO A 19 -3.31 59.65 -49.35
CA PRO A 19 -3.98 59.44 -48.06
C PRO A 19 -4.50 58.02 -47.88
N ALA A 20 -5.07 57.42 -48.93
CA ALA A 20 -5.58 56.06 -48.88
C ALA A 20 -4.45 55.03 -48.73
N LEU A 21 -3.30 55.27 -49.39
CA LEU A 21 -2.11 54.45 -49.20
C LEU A 21 -1.52 54.60 -47.80
N GLU A 22 -1.51 55.81 -47.24
CA GLU A 22 -1.03 56.09 -45.88
C GLU A 22 -1.88 55.37 -44.83
N GLU A 23 -3.22 55.44 -44.92
CA GLU A 23 -4.12 54.68 -44.05
C GLU A 23 -3.89 53.17 -44.17
N TYR A 24 -3.70 52.66 -45.39
CA TYR A 24 -3.45 51.23 -45.61
C TYR A 24 -2.11 50.79 -45.01
N VAL A 25 -1.07 51.62 -45.12
CA VAL A 25 0.23 51.37 -44.49
C VAL A 25 0.09 51.35 -42.96
N ASP A 26 -0.67 52.28 -42.38
CA ASP A 26 -0.86 52.32 -40.92
C ASP A 26 -1.70 51.16 -40.39
N TYR A 27 -2.68 50.68 -41.17
CA TYR A 27 -3.39 49.44 -40.90
C TYR A 27 -2.44 48.23 -40.90
N LEU A 28 -1.60 48.10 -41.93
CA LEU A 28 -0.63 47.00 -42.02
C LEU A 28 0.39 47.03 -40.87
N LYS A 29 0.85 48.22 -40.45
CA LYS A 29 1.72 48.37 -39.28
C LYS A 29 1.04 47.88 -37.99
N HIS A 30 -0.23 48.23 -37.78
CA HIS A 30 -1.01 47.76 -36.63
C HIS A 30 -1.21 46.24 -36.65
N GLN A 31 -1.52 45.67 -37.81
CA GLN A 31 -1.69 44.23 -37.97
C GLN A 31 -0.37 43.49 -37.69
N ALA A 32 0.75 43.99 -38.22
CA ALA A 32 2.08 43.43 -37.97
C ALA A 32 2.47 43.51 -36.49
N ALA A 33 2.19 44.63 -35.81
CA ALA A 33 2.42 44.78 -34.37
C ALA A 33 1.60 43.78 -33.54
N THR A 34 0.35 43.54 -33.93
CA THR A 34 -0.54 42.57 -33.26
C THR A 34 -0.04 41.13 -33.41
N ILE A 35 0.40 40.75 -34.62
CA ILE A 35 0.98 39.43 -34.90
C ILE A 35 2.29 39.23 -34.12
N ASN A 36 3.16 40.24 -34.08
CA ASN A 36 4.40 40.18 -33.30
C ASN A 36 4.11 40.03 -31.80
N ASN A 37 3.17 40.80 -31.25
CA ASN A 37 2.79 40.69 -29.85
C ASN A 37 2.22 39.30 -29.52
N HIS A 38 1.38 38.74 -30.39
CA HIS A 38 0.84 37.39 -30.20
C HIS A 38 1.95 36.32 -30.28
N THR A 39 2.84 36.42 -31.27
CA THR A 39 4.00 35.53 -31.43
C THR A 39 4.93 35.58 -30.21
N ASN A 40 5.25 36.78 -29.72
CA ASN A 40 6.04 36.98 -28.51
C ASN A 40 5.34 36.39 -27.27
N SER A 41 4.01 36.52 -27.17
CA SER A 41 3.24 35.92 -26.08
C SER A 41 3.28 34.38 -26.10
N THR A 42 3.17 33.79 -27.30
CA THR A 42 3.22 32.34 -27.50
C THR A 42 4.62 31.78 -27.21
N GLN A 43 5.68 32.46 -27.66
CA GLN A 43 7.07 32.10 -27.34
C GLN A 43 7.34 32.19 -25.84
N LYS A 44 6.86 33.24 -25.17
CA LYS A 44 6.95 33.37 -23.71
C LYS A 44 6.23 32.23 -22.99
N GLN A 45 5.04 31.86 -23.44
CA GLN A 45 4.30 30.72 -22.88
C GLN A 45 5.02 29.39 -23.11
N GLN A 46 5.62 29.18 -24.28
CA GLN A 46 6.43 27.99 -24.58
C GLN A 46 7.64 27.89 -23.66
N LEU A 47 8.36 28.99 -23.43
CA LEU A 47 9.49 29.06 -22.50
C LEU A 47 9.06 28.74 -21.06
N VAL A 48 7.97 29.34 -20.59
CA VAL A 48 7.41 29.07 -19.25
C VAL A 48 7.03 27.60 -19.13
N ASN A 49 6.32 27.04 -20.12
CA ASN A 49 5.96 25.63 -20.14
C ASN A 49 7.20 24.71 -20.14
N SER A 50 8.25 25.06 -20.89
CA SER A 50 9.51 24.31 -20.87
C SER A 50 10.14 24.34 -19.48
N CYS A 51 10.25 25.52 -18.86
CA CYS A 51 10.79 25.68 -17.52
C CYS A 51 9.99 24.91 -16.46
N LEU A 52 8.66 24.91 -16.57
CA LEU A 52 7.78 24.12 -15.70
C LEU A 52 8.00 22.62 -15.88
N ARG A 53 8.13 22.13 -17.12
CA ARG A 53 8.44 20.73 -17.40
C ARG A 53 9.82 20.34 -16.86
N ASP A 54 10.83 21.17 -17.05
CA ASP A 54 12.18 20.92 -16.55
C ASP A 54 12.21 20.88 -15.01
N THR A 55 11.39 21.73 -14.38
CA THR A 55 11.25 21.74 -12.92
C THR A 55 10.52 20.50 -12.41
N ALA A 56 9.41 20.13 -13.03
CA ALA A 56 8.68 18.90 -12.70
C ALA A 56 9.56 17.65 -12.90
N HIS A 57 10.34 17.61 -13.98
CA HIS A 57 11.28 16.52 -14.24
C HIS A 57 12.37 16.42 -13.16
N ARG A 58 12.96 17.57 -12.76
CA ARG A 58 13.93 17.60 -11.65
C ARG A 58 13.32 17.12 -10.33
N GLN A 59 12.08 17.50 -10.04
CA GLN A 59 11.36 17.03 -8.85
C GLN A 59 11.12 15.52 -8.89
N GLN A 60 10.72 14.95 -10.03
CA GLN A 60 10.57 13.50 -10.19
C GLN A 60 11.88 12.75 -9.93
N LEU A 61 13.00 13.26 -10.45
CA LEU A 61 14.33 12.68 -10.20
C LEU A 61 14.73 12.78 -8.72
N ALA A 62 14.41 13.89 -8.05
CA ALA A 62 14.65 14.04 -6.62
C ALA A 62 13.84 13.04 -5.79
N LEU A 63 12.56 12.84 -6.12
CA LEU A 63 11.71 11.83 -5.48
C LEU A 63 12.25 10.41 -5.71
N ALA A 64 12.68 10.08 -6.93
CA ALA A 64 13.28 8.78 -7.23
C ALA A 64 14.54 8.51 -6.38
N ARG A 65 15.37 9.54 -6.14
CA ARG A 65 16.53 9.44 -5.24
C ARG A 65 16.12 9.18 -3.78
N ILE A 66 15.09 9.87 -3.30
CA ILE A 66 14.55 9.65 -1.95
C ILE A 66 14.01 8.23 -1.81
N HIS A 67 13.20 7.75 -2.76
CA HIS A 67 12.69 6.37 -2.76
C HIS A 67 13.81 5.33 -2.78
N SER A 68 14.86 5.55 -3.57
CA SER A 68 16.03 4.68 -3.58
C SER A 68 16.72 4.61 -2.21
N ALA A 69 16.93 5.76 -1.56
CA ALA A 69 17.53 5.82 -0.22
C ALA A 69 16.66 5.14 0.85
N LEU A 70 15.34 5.33 0.79
CA LEU A 70 14.38 4.68 1.70
C LEU A 70 14.32 3.16 1.49
N SER A 71 14.43 2.70 0.23
CA SER A 71 14.47 1.27 -0.10
C SER A 71 15.74 0.61 0.44
N ASP A 72 16.91 1.24 0.23
CA ASP A 72 18.19 0.77 0.79
C ASP A 72 18.15 0.75 2.33
N PHE A 73 17.63 1.81 2.96
CA PHE A 73 17.44 1.86 4.42
C PHE A 73 16.55 0.71 4.92
N THR A 74 15.38 0.53 4.29
CA THR A 74 14.43 -0.56 4.59
C THR A 74 15.09 -1.92 4.49
N SER A 75 15.84 -2.18 3.41
CA SER A 75 16.48 -3.48 3.17
C SER A 75 17.55 -3.87 4.20
N ARG A 76 18.09 -2.87 4.90
CA ARG A 76 19.14 -3.05 5.92
C ARG A 76 18.57 -3.20 7.33
N GLN A 77 17.29 -2.92 7.53
CA GLN A 77 16.67 -3.10 8.83
C GLN A 77 16.36 -4.58 9.10
N GLU A 78 16.78 -5.07 10.27
CA GLU A 78 16.49 -6.44 10.70
C GLU A 78 15.04 -6.62 11.17
N LYS A 79 14.41 -5.52 11.62
CA LYS A 79 12.99 -5.46 12.01
C LYS A 79 12.36 -4.21 11.42
N LEU A 80 11.28 -4.40 10.66
CA LEU A 80 10.58 -3.32 9.94
C LEU A 80 9.22 -2.95 10.55
N LEU A 81 8.69 -3.82 11.41
CA LEU A 81 7.47 -3.59 12.16
C LEU A 81 7.80 -3.35 13.64
N PRO A 82 6.99 -2.57 14.37
CA PRO A 82 7.34 -2.00 15.68
C PRO A 82 7.31 -3.03 16.83
N PHE A 83 7.13 -4.31 16.53
CA PHE A 83 7.06 -5.37 17.53
C PHE A 83 8.46 -5.74 17.99
N ASP A 84 9.06 -4.87 18.81
CA ASP A 84 10.34 -5.18 19.45
C ASP A 84 10.11 -5.93 20.76
N SER A 85 9.66 -7.19 20.64
CA SER A 85 9.48 -8.10 21.77
C SER A 85 10.12 -9.44 21.42
N PHE A 86 11.12 -9.86 22.20
CA PHE A 86 11.63 -11.22 22.12
C PHE A 86 10.64 -12.16 22.83
N ILE A 87 9.99 -13.05 22.07
CA ILE A 87 8.99 -13.97 22.58
C ILE A 87 9.65 -15.31 22.90
N HIS A 88 9.81 -15.57 24.20
CA HIS A 88 10.28 -16.86 24.72
C HIS A 88 9.13 -17.62 25.38
N LEU A 89 8.72 -18.72 24.74
CA LEU A 89 7.73 -19.64 25.27
C LEU A 89 8.41 -20.80 26.03
N ARG A 90 7.98 -20.98 27.28
CA ARG A 90 8.43 -22.09 28.13
C ARG A 90 7.72 -23.39 27.75
N ALA A 91 8.18 -24.51 28.31
CA ALA A 91 7.56 -25.82 28.10
C ALA A 91 6.18 -25.94 28.79
N ASP A 92 5.96 -25.24 29.90
CA ASP A 92 4.69 -25.27 30.63
C ASP A 92 3.62 -24.41 29.95
N ARG A 93 2.47 -25.02 29.63
CA ARG A 93 1.36 -24.37 28.90
C ARG A 93 0.81 -23.11 29.59
N ARG A 94 0.68 -23.14 30.92
CA ARG A 94 0.18 -21.96 31.65
C ARG A 94 1.18 -20.81 31.60
N GLN A 95 2.47 -21.11 31.71
CA GLN A 95 3.53 -20.10 31.55
C GLN A 95 3.56 -19.53 30.13
N ARG A 96 3.34 -20.35 29.09
CA ARG A 96 3.23 -19.88 27.69
C ARG A 96 2.11 -18.84 27.58
N LEU A 97 0.90 -19.21 27.99
CA LEU A 97 -0.26 -18.31 27.93
C LEU A 97 -0.03 -17.02 28.73
N GLN A 98 0.54 -17.12 29.94
CA GLN A 98 0.84 -15.96 30.77
C GLN A 98 1.84 -15.01 30.09
N THR A 99 2.90 -15.53 29.46
CA THR A 99 3.86 -14.71 28.70
C THR A 99 3.16 -13.93 27.59
N LEU A 100 2.27 -14.59 26.84
CA LEU A 100 1.56 -13.95 25.73
C LEU A 100 0.56 -12.89 26.22
N LEU A 101 -0.19 -13.18 27.28
CA LEU A 101 -1.12 -12.21 27.88
C LEU A 101 -0.40 -10.96 28.39
N ASN A 102 0.81 -11.11 28.94
CA ASN A 102 1.61 -10.00 29.45
C ASN A 102 2.05 -9.03 28.34
N ILE A 103 2.32 -9.52 27.13
CA ILE A 103 2.79 -8.68 26.01
C ILE A 103 1.65 -8.15 25.14
N LYS A 104 0.48 -8.80 25.15
CA LYS A 104 -0.67 -8.49 24.29
C LYS A 104 -1.00 -7.00 24.20
N SER A 105 -1.16 -6.31 25.33
CA SER A 105 -1.58 -4.90 25.35
C SER A 105 -0.57 -3.99 24.68
N ARG A 106 0.73 -4.26 24.85
CA ARG A 106 1.81 -3.54 24.19
C ARG A 106 1.78 -3.79 22.68
N MET A 107 1.70 -5.05 22.26
CA MET A 107 1.67 -5.45 20.85
C MET A 107 0.54 -4.76 20.10
N LEU A 108 -0.68 -4.81 20.64
CA LEU A 108 -1.84 -4.19 20.01
C LEU A 108 -1.74 -2.66 19.97
N ARG A 109 -1.21 -2.01 21.01
CA ARG A 109 -1.01 -0.55 21.00
C ARG A 109 0.01 -0.14 19.92
N ASP A 110 1.13 -0.85 19.84
CA ASP A 110 2.19 -0.51 18.91
C ASP A 110 1.74 -0.80 17.45
N ALA A 111 0.94 -1.84 17.23
CA ALA A 111 0.26 -2.15 15.97
C ALA A 111 -0.65 -1.00 15.51
N ARG A 112 -1.54 -0.52 16.38
CA ARG A 112 -2.46 0.60 16.09
C ARG A 112 -1.71 1.86 15.67
N ARG A 113 -0.67 2.22 16.44
CA ARG A 113 0.16 3.40 16.16
C ARG A 113 0.84 3.29 14.80
N PHE A 114 1.49 2.16 14.53
CA PHE A 114 2.16 1.97 13.25
C PHE A 114 1.19 2.09 12.07
N MET A 115 0.03 1.42 12.14
CA MET A 115 -0.93 1.48 11.05
C MET A 115 -1.45 2.89 10.82
N ARG A 116 -1.75 3.63 11.90
CA ARG A 116 -2.16 5.04 11.80
C ARG A 116 -1.13 5.88 11.03
N GLU A 117 0.16 5.78 11.40
CA GLU A 117 1.22 6.51 10.71
C GLU A 117 1.40 6.03 9.26
N HIS A 118 1.34 4.71 9.02
CA HIS A 118 1.50 4.11 7.70
C HIS A 118 0.37 4.49 6.72
N THR A 119 -0.85 4.71 7.23
CA THR A 119 -2.01 5.10 6.41
C THR A 119 -2.27 6.61 6.38
N ALA A 120 -1.48 7.44 7.09
CA ALA A 120 -1.80 8.84 7.36
C ALA A 120 -2.04 9.70 6.10
N PHE A 121 -1.42 9.35 4.97
CA PHE A 121 -1.52 10.10 3.71
C PHE A 121 -2.22 9.31 2.60
N MET A 122 -2.81 8.16 2.92
CA MET A 122 -3.45 7.28 1.94
C MET A 122 -4.95 7.58 1.83
N ASP A 123 -5.47 7.49 0.61
CA ASP A 123 -6.92 7.44 0.40
C ASP A 123 -7.41 6.00 0.63
N LEU A 124 -8.04 5.77 1.79
CA LEU A 124 -8.51 4.46 2.20
C LEU A 124 -9.74 3.96 1.43
N SER A 125 -10.39 4.84 0.67
CA SER A 125 -11.51 4.49 -0.22
C SER A 125 -11.05 3.88 -1.55
N VAL A 126 -9.75 3.87 -1.81
CA VAL A 126 -9.17 3.30 -3.03
C VAL A 126 -8.35 2.05 -2.68
N PRO A 127 -8.64 0.88 -3.30
CA PRO A 127 -7.83 -0.30 -3.12
C PRO A 127 -6.36 -0.03 -3.48
N SER A 128 -5.44 -0.40 -2.60
CA SER A 128 -4.00 -0.24 -2.83
C SER A 128 -3.22 -1.47 -2.34
N SER A 129 -2.08 -1.72 -2.98
CA SER A 129 -1.26 -2.90 -2.70
C SER A 129 0.19 -2.64 -3.11
N GLU A 130 1.10 -2.77 -2.15
CA GLU A 130 2.54 -2.60 -2.32
C GLU A 130 3.25 -3.90 -1.95
N LEU A 131 4.34 -4.22 -2.64
CA LEU A 131 5.20 -5.36 -2.36
C LEU A 131 6.66 -4.95 -2.60
N SER A 132 7.52 -5.22 -1.64
CA SER A 132 8.98 -5.08 -1.77
C SER A 132 9.64 -6.36 -1.30
N SER A 133 10.60 -6.88 -2.07
CA SER A 133 11.38 -8.07 -1.72
C SER A 133 12.87 -7.75 -1.79
N PHE A 134 13.65 -8.23 -0.83
CA PHE A 134 15.08 -7.98 -0.75
C PHE A 134 15.78 -9.07 0.06
N VAL A 135 17.12 -9.09 -0.05
CA VAL A 135 17.97 -9.92 0.82
C VAL A 135 18.67 -8.99 1.80
N SER A 136 18.45 -9.24 3.09
CA SER A 136 19.06 -8.47 4.17
C SER A 136 20.58 -8.67 4.25
N PRO A 137 21.32 -7.80 4.94
CA PRO A 137 22.77 -7.97 5.15
C PRO A 137 23.17 -9.28 5.84
N SER A 138 22.30 -9.86 6.68
CA SER A 138 22.50 -11.18 7.31
C SER A 138 22.35 -12.35 6.33
N GLY A 139 21.81 -12.09 5.13
CA GLY A 139 21.52 -13.08 4.09
C GLY A 139 20.11 -13.67 4.19
N ASP A 140 19.24 -13.11 5.02
CA ASP A 140 17.83 -13.52 5.13
C ASP A 140 17.02 -12.94 3.98
N TYR A 141 16.13 -13.75 3.40
CA TYR A 141 15.23 -13.37 2.33
C TYR A 141 13.97 -12.74 2.92
N CYS A 142 13.68 -11.50 2.55
CA CYS A 142 12.66 -10.69 3.18
C CYS A 142 11.63 -10.19 2.16
N ALA A 143 10.38 -10.07 2.60
CA ALA A 143 9.32 -9.44 1.82
C ALA A 143 8.42 -8.56 2.70
N LEU A 144 8.16 -7.33 2.25
CA LEU A 144 7.19 -6.41 2.83
C LEU A 144 5.97 -6.33 1.95
N LYS A 145 4.80 -6.57 2.52
CA LYS A 145 3.52 -6.48 1.80
C LYS A 145 2.57 -5.57 2.55
N PHE A 146 2.15 -4.48 1.91
CA PHE A 146 1.12 -3.59 2.43
C PHE A 146 -0.12 -3.62 1.53
N VAL A 147 -1.31 -3.63 2.12
CA VAL A 147 -2.58 -3.73 1.40
C VAL A 147 -3.65 -2.91 2.09
N VAL A 148 -4.43 -2.15 1.32
CA VAL A 148 -5.69 -1.53 1.74
C VAL A 148 -6.79 -2.05 0.82
N MET A 149 -7.88 -2.54 1.42
CA MET A 149 -9.04 -3.07 0.73
C MET A 149 -10.32 -2.48 1.36
N PRO A 150 -10.91 -1.44 0.76
CA PRO A 150 -12.29 -1.06 1.05
C PRO A 150 -13.22 -2.20 0.61
N LEU A 151 -14.23 -2.48 1.42
CA LEU A 151 -15.25 -3.49 1.15
C LEU A 151 -16.57 -2.82 0.78
N GLU A 152 -17.14 -3.24 -0.33
CA GLU A 152 -18.47 -2.84 -0.75
C GLU A 152 -19.51 -3.80 -0.16
N GLY A 153 -20.56 -3.25 0.46
CA GLY A 153 -21.69 -4.01 0.98
C GLY A 153 -22.18 -3.50 2.34
N ASP A 154 -23.30 -4.05 2.79
CA ASP A 154 -23.93 -3.68 4.06
C ASP A 154 -23.43 -4.59 5.20
N PHE A 155 -22.15 -4.45 5.54
CA PHE A 155 -21.50 -5.21 6.62
C PHE A 155 -20.99 -4.26 7.72
N SER A 156 -21.05 -4.69 8.98
CA SER A 156 -20.40 -3.98 10.08
C SER A 156 -18.90 -4.27 10.14
N ALA A 157 -18.12 -3.38 10.75
CA ALA A 157 -16.70 -3.64 10.96
C ALA A 157 -16.50 -4.87 11.87
N LYS A 158 -17.43 -5.11 12.80
CA LYS A 158 -17.45 -6.31 13.64
C LYS A 158 -17.59 -7.61 12.83
N GLN A 159 -18.54 -7.67 11.89
CA GLN A 159 -18.71 -8.84 11.02
C GLN A 159 -17.45 -9.12 10.20
N VAL A 160 -16.84 -8.08 9.63
CA VAL A 160 -15.59 -8.21 8.87
C VAL A 160 -14.46 -8.70 9.77
N PHE A 161 -14.33 -8.14 10.98
CA PHE A 161 -13.31 -8.54 11.94
C PHE A 161 -13.47 -9.99 12.41
N ASP A 162 -14.69 -10.43 12.70
CA ASP A 162 -14.94 -11.80 13.15
C ASP A 162 -14.66 -12.83 12.03
N THR A 163 -15.03 -12.51 10.78
CA THR A 163 -14.67 -13.33 9.62
C THR A 163 -13.16 -13.37 9.41
N LEU A 164 -12.47 -12.22 9.52
CA LEU A 164 -11.01 -12.16 9.41
C LEU A 164 -10.32 -13.00 10.48
N LYS A 165 -10.80 -12.89 11.73
CA LYS A 165 -10.31 -13.69 12.86
C LYS A 165 -10.50 -15.18 12.61
N PHE A 166 -11.67 -15.59 12.13
CA PHE A 166 -11.95 -16.99 11.79
C PHE A 166 -10.94 -17.54 10.78
N TYR A 167 -10.70 -16.85 9.67
CA TYR A 167 -9.72 -17.29 8.66
C TYR A 167 -8.29 -17.31 9.18
N LEU A 168 -7.91 -16.39 10.06
CA LEU A 168 -6.58 -16.38 10.68
C LEU A 168 -6.37 -17.51 11.68
N PHE A 169 -7.42 -17.95 12.36
CA PHE A 169 -7.35 -19.08 13.29
C PHE A 169 -7.37 -20.42 12.56
N HIS A 170 -7.79 -20.44 11.29
CA HIS A 170 -7.74 -21.60 10.39
C HIS A 170 -6.80 -21.37 9.21
N MET A 171 -5.67 -20.69 9.48
CA MET A 171 -4.76 -20.25 8.44
C MET A 171 -4.07 -21.42 7.73
N GLU A 172 -3.94 -22.59 8.37
CA GLU A 172 -3.35 -23.78 7.77
C GLU A 172 -4.10 -24.22 6.50
N ILE A 173 -5.43 -24.14 6.51
CA ILE A 173 -6.27 -24.47 5.36
C ILE A 173 -6.01 -23.43 4.25
N MET A 174 -6.07 -22.15 4.62
CA MET A 174 -5.84 -21.04 3.71
C MET A 174 -4.44 -21.08 3.08
N ILE A 175 -3.40 -21.36 3.87
CA ILE A 175 -2.01 -21.47 3.38
C ILE A 175 -1.90 -22.70 2.48
N SER A 176 -2.53 -23.83 2.81
CA SER A 176 -2.46 -25.04 1.98
C SER A 176 -3.12 -24.85 0.62
N GLU A 177 -4.33 -24.30 0.60
CA GLU A 177 -5.05 -23.96 -0.63
C GLU A 177 -4.30 -22.89 -1.43
N ALA A 178 -3.73 -21.92 -0.71
CA ALA A 178 -2.90 -20.88 -1.29
C ALA A 178 -1.68 -21.49 -1.96
N THR A 179 -0.73 -22.04 -1.22
CA THR A 179 0.59 -22.42 -1.74
C THR A 179 0.55 -23.68 -2.61
N GLY A 180 -0.44 -24.54 -2.39
CA GLY A 180 -0.47 -25.92 -2.88
C GLY A 180 0.36 -26.89 -2.01
N ASP A 181 0.96 -26.39 -0.93
CA ASP A 181 1.78 -27.18 0.00
C ASP A 181 0.92 -27.59 1.20
N LEU A 182 0.94 -28.86 1.62
CA LEU A 182 0.26 -29.27 2.85
C LEU A 182 0.85 -28.51 4.04
N THR A 183 0.01 -27.73 4.71
CA THR A 183 0.34 -27.00 5.94
C THR A 183 -0.39 -27.64 7.10
N LEU A 184 0.35 -28.03 8.14
CA LEU A 184 -0.20 -28.63 9.36
C LEU A 184 -0.09 -27.63 10.51
N CYS A 185 -1.17 -27.43 11.26
CA CYS A 185 -1.17 -26.72 12.53
C CYS A 185 -0.94 -27.73 13.66
N GLU A 186 0.20 -27.66 14.35
CA GLU A 186 0.56 -28.65 15.39
C GLU A 186 0.04 -28.29 16.80
N GLU A 187 -0.32 -27.02 17.04
CA GLU A 187 -0.82 -26.54 18.32
C GLU A 187 -1.84 -25.41 18.07
N GLU A 188 -3.07 -25.57 18.59
CA GLU A 188 -4.10 -24.53 18.70
C GLU A 188 -4.49 -24.49 20.18
N GLU A 189 -4.42 -23.33 20.85
CA GLU A 189 -4.89 -23.18 22.23
C GLU A 189 -6.33 -22.59 22.21
N PRO A 190 -7.38 -23.42 22.27
CA PRO A 190 -8.76 -22.99 22.01
C PRO A 190 -9.39 -22.17 23.14
N GLU A 191 -8.79 -22.12 24.33
CA GLU A 191 -9.45 -21.58 25.52
C GLU A 191 -9.43 -20.04 25.59
N ASN A 192 -8.55 -19.35 24.85
CA ASN A 192 -8.45 -17.90 24.89
C ASN A 192 -8.76 -17.26 23.54
N GLN A 193 -9.98 -16.72 23.40
CA GLN A 193 -10.41 -16.01 22.18
C GLN A 193 -9.54 -14.78 21.84
N ALA A 194 -8.65 -14.35 22.73
CA ALA A 194 -7.92 -13.10 22.65
C ALA A 194 -6.45 -13.28 22.21
N VAL A 195 -5.90 -14.49 22.29
CA VAL A 195 -4.53 -14.87 21.89
C VAL A 195 -4.55 -16.28 21.32
N SER A 196 -3.95 -16.48 20.15
CA SER A 196 -3.75 -17.82 19.57
C SER A 196 -2.28 -18.04 19.24
N LEU A 197 -1.80 -19.26 19.41
CA LEU A 197 -0.50 -19.70 18.95
C LEU A 197 -0.72 -20.65 17.77
N HIS A 198 0.05 -20.48 16.71
CA HIS A 198 0.01 -21.34 15.53
C HIS A 198 1.42 -21.76 15.15
N ARG A 199 1.65 -23.07 15.13
CA ARG A 199 2.88 -23.65 14.58
C ARG A 199 2.57 -24.36 13.27
N PHE A 200 3.11 -23.82 12.18
CA PHE A 200 2.90 -24.33 10.83
C PHE A 200 4.13 -25.08 10.34
N LEU A 201 3.90 -26.27 9.79
CA LEU A 201 4.89 -26.99 8.97
C LEU A 201 4.36 -27.14 7.56
N ARG A 202 5.16 -26.69 6.59
CA ARG A 202 4.89 -26.87 5.15
C ARG A 202 6.10 -27.46 4.45
N SER A 203 5.88 -28.14 3.33
CA SER A 203 6.96 -28.70 2.50
C SER A 203 7.17 -27.83 1.27
N THR A 204 8.43 -27.52 0.93
CA THR A 204 8.77 -26.95 -0.38
C THR A 204 8.59 -28.00 -1.48
N PRO A 205 8.48 -27.59 -2.76
CA PRO A 205 8.46 -28.54 -3.88
C PRO A 205 9.68 -29.47 -3.95
N SER A 206 10.83 -29.02 -3.43
CA SER A 206 12.06 -29.81 -3.31
C SER A 206 12.11 -30.72 -2.07
N GLY A 207 11.05 -30.75 -1.27
CA GLY A 207 10.90 -31.66 -0.13
C GLY A 207 11.50 -31.16 1.19
N PHE A 208 11.99 -29.92 1.25
CA PHE A 208 12.44 -29.33 2.51
C PHE A 208 11.26 -28.86 3.36
N GLN A 209 11.36 -29.01 4.67
CA GLN A 209 10.35 -28.48 5.59
C GLN A 209 10.62 -27.01 5.90
N VAL A 210 9.58 -26.18 5.86
CA VAL A 210 9.56 -24.80 6.35
C VAL A 210 8.69 -24.75 7.60
N GLU A 211 9.24 -24.20 8.67
CA GLU A 211 8.57 -24.00 9.94
C GLU A 211 8.28 -22.51 10.15
N SER A 212 7.04 -22.21 10.53
CA SER A 212 6.60 -20.91 11.07
C SER A 212 5.98 -21.13 12.45
N ASN A 213 6.23 -20.21 13.37
CA ASN A 213 5.70 -20.28 14.73
C ASN A 213 5.22 -18.88 15.11
N ASP A 214 3.91 -18.66 15.01
CA ASP A 214 3.29 -17.35 15.00
C ASP A 214 2.30 -17.22 16.17
N VAL A 215 2.29 -16.06 16.81
CA VAL A 215 1.31 -15.70 17.84
C VAL A 215 0.40 -14.61 17.31
N ILE A 216 -0.90 -14.81 17.44
CA ILE A 216 -1.95 -13.89 17.00
C ILE A 216 -2.57 -13.22 18.22
N PHE A 217 -2.50 -11.90 18.29
CA PHE A 217 -3.19 -11.05 19.25
C PHE A 217 -4.32 -10.32 18.56
N CYS A 218 -5.53 -10.38 19.09
CA CYS A 218 -6.67 -9.66 18.51
C CYS A 218 -7.42 -8.84 19.56
N HIS A 219 -7.98 -7.72 19.11
CA HIS A 219 -8.90 -6.90 19.89
C HIS A 219 -9.81 -6.08 18.97
N PHE A 220 -11.03 -5.86 19.44
CA PHE A 220 -12.04 -5.07 18.73
C PHE A 220 -12.65 -4.08 19.70
N ASP A 221 -12.62 -2.81 19.33
CA ASP A 221 -13.23 -1.72 20.05
C ASP A 221 -14.53 -1.35 19.32
N GLU A 222 -15.69 -1.41 19.98
CA GLU A 222 -16.96 -0.96 19.38
C GLU A 222 -16.98 0.56 19.16
N GLN A 223 -16.25 1.29 20.01
CA GLN A 223 -16.06 2.73 19.92
C GLN A 223 -14.61 3.06 20.27
N ASN A 224 -13.88 3.59 19.30
CA ASN A 224 -12.48 3.99 19.45
C ASN A 224 -12.28 5.43 18.98
N ASP A 225 -12.07 6.35 19.92
CA ASP A 225 -11.90 7.78 19.63
C ASP A 225 -10.51 8.11 19.03
N GLU A 226 -9.48 7.33 19.33
CA GLU A 226 -8.10 7.61 18.92
C GLU A 226 -7.78 7.13 17.49
N PHE A 227 -8.33 5.98 17.09
CA PHE A 227 -7.99 5.29 15.85
C PHE A 227 -9.20 5.03 14.94
N GLY A 228 -10.42 5.00 15.50
CA GLY A 228 -11.66 4.69 14.77
C GLY A 228 -12.56 5.90 14.53
N ASP A 229 -12.07 7.13 14.76
CA ASP A 229 -12.87 8.37 14.68
C ASP A 229 -14.19 8.28 15.46
N GLY A 230 -14.14 7.67 16.65
CA GLY A 230 -15.28 7.43 17.53
C GLY A 230 -16.21 6.30 17.06
N ARG A 231 -15.68 5.34 16.28
CA ARG A 231 -16.42 4.19 15.74
C ARG A 231 -15.69 2.87 16.00
N GLU A 232 -16.26 1.82 15.46
CA GLU A 232 -15.72 0.47 15.46
C GLU A 232 -14.30 0.42 14.89
N TYR A 233 -13.40 -0.22 15.62
CA TYR A 233 -12.01 -0.40 15.22
C TYR A 233 -11.50 -1.77 15.69
N GLY A 234 -11.14 -2.62 14.74
CA GLY A 234 -10.51 -3.91 14.96
C GLY A 234 -9.01 -3.85 14.68
N VAL A 235 -8.21 -4.50 15.53
CA VAL A 235 -6.78 -4.71 15.31
C VAL A 235 -6.39 -6.16 15.59
N ILE A 236 -5.57 -6.71 14.71
CA ILE A 236 -4.92 -8.00 14.88
C ILE A 236 -3.41 -7.79 14.67
N ALA A 237 -2.61 -8.25 15.61
CA ALA A 237 -1.15 -8.25 15.51
C ALA A 237 -0.67 -9.71 15.49
N ILE A 238 0.24 -10.04 14.58
CA ILE A 238 0.89 -11.34 14.50
C ILE A 238 2.39 -11.10 14.65
N ASP A 239 3.03 -11.94 15.45
CA ASP A 239 4.48 -11.95 15.55
C ASP A 239 5.02 -13.36 15.76
N CYS A 240 6.28 -13.57 15.42
CA CYS A 240 6.90 -14.88 15.50
C CYS A 240 7.42 -15.19 16.92
N VAL A 241 7.46 -16.47 17.28
CA VAL A 241 8.09 -16.95 18.51
C VAL A 241 9.60 -17.08 18.27
N ASP A 242 10.41 -16.27 18.96
CA ASP A 242 11.87 -16.34 18.83
C ASP A 242 12.43 -17.66 19.36
N LYS A 243 11.92 -18.09 20.53
CA LYS A 243 12.37 -19.30 21.21
C LYS A 243 11.19 -20.07 21.82
N ASP A 244 11.11 -21.35 21.51
CA ASP A 244 10.11 -22.26 22.05
C ASP A 244 10.78 -23.46 22.73
N ASP A 245 10.65 -23.56 24.06
CA ASP A 245 11.21 -24.67 24.84
C ASP A 245 10.41 -25.98 24.69
N LEU A 246 9.11 -25.90 24.36
CA LEU A 246 8.25 -27.09 24.11
C LEU A 246 8.53 -27.69 22.73
N HIS A 247 8.76 -26.80 21.75
CA HIS A 247 9.01 -27.15 20.36
C HIS A 247 10.28 -26.48 19.82
N PRO A 248 11.49 -26.94 20.24
CA PRO A 248 12.73 -26.33 19.80
C PRO A 248 12.92 -26.40 18.28
N TYR A 249 13.24 -25.25 17.69
CA TYR A 249 13.56 -25.15 16.27
C TYR A 249 14.82 -25.96 15.91
N SER A 250 14.77 -26.66 14.77
CA SER A 250 15.84 -27.52 14.27
C SER A 250 16.45 -26.96 12.96
N PRO A 251 17.48 -26.09 13.04
CA PRO A 251 18.03 -25.40 11.87
C PRO A 251 18.65 -26.32 10.82
N ASP A 252 19.16 -27.48 11.23
CA ASP A 252 19.80 -28.45 10.32
C ASP A 252 18.79 -29.34 9.58
N LYS A 253 17.49 -29.21 9.88
CA LYS A 253 16.43 -30.06 9.31
C LYS A 253 15.35 -29.25 8.61
N LYS A 254 15.13 -28.01 9.02
CA LYS A 254 14.03 -27.18 8.56
C LYS A 254 14.52 -25.78 8.23
N LEU A 255 13.81 -25.14 7.33
CA LEU A 255 13.86 -23.69 7.10
C LEU A 255 13.01 -23.00 8.17
N ARG A 256 13.44 -21.81 8.62
CA ARG A 256 12.63 -20.94 9.49
C ARG A 256 12.07 -19.79 8.67
N GLN A 257 10.76 -19.60 8.76
CA GLN A 257 10.07 -18.48 8.16
C GLN A 257 9.26 -17.78 9.24
N ASP A 258 9.57 -16.51 9.48
CA ASP A 258 8.87 -15.66 10.45
C ASP A 258 7.88 -14.74 9.73
N LEU A 259 6.72 -14.53 10.37
CA LEU A 259 5.73 -13.55 9.99
C LEU A 259 5.54 -12.53 11.11
N THR A 260 5.71 -11.26 10.75
CA THR A 260 5.27 -10.14 11.56
C THR A 260 4.15 -9.43 10.78
N SER A 261 2.95 -9.29 11.36
CA SER A 261 1.78 -8.74 10.66
C SER A 261 0.97 -7.80 11.53
N ILE A 262 0.42 -6.76 10.92
CA ILE A 262 -0.66 -5.95 11.50
C ILE A 262 -1.83 -5.97 10.55
N LEU A 263 -3.02 -6.26 11.04
CA LEU A 263 -4.29 -6.12 10.33
C LEU A 263 -5.19 -5.17 11.10
N THR A 264 -5.90 -4.32 10.37
CA THR A 264 -6.89 -3.39 10.93
C THR A 264 -8.18 -3.46 10.14
N VAL A 265 -9.29 -3.30 10.85
CA VAL A 265 -10.64 -3.21 10.27
C VAL A 265 -11.27 -1.96 10.86
N GLN A 266 -11.71 -1.03 10.02
CA GLN A 266 -12.29 0.22 10.48
C GLN A 266 -13.39 0.72 9.56
N THR A 267 -14.32 1.47 10.12
CA THR A 267 -15.29 2.21 9.31
C THR A 267 -14.64 3.45 8.72
N HIS A 268 -14.70 3.61 7.40
CA HIS A 268 -14.22 4.79 6.70
C HIS A 268 -15.36 5.57 6.07
N LYS A 269 -15.28 6.90 6.15
CA LYS A 269 -16.25 7.81 5.53
C LYS A 269 -15.56 8.61 4.44
N HIS A 270 -16.06 8.49 3.22
CA HIS A 270 -15.60 9.29 2.09
C HIS A 270 -16.78 9.99 1.42
N LYS A 271 -16.48 11.08 0.70
CA LYS A 271 -17.48 11.87 -0.01
C LYS A 271 -17.54 11.41 -1.46
N VAL A 272 -18.69 10.92 -1.89
CA VAL A 272 -18.96 10.53 -3.29
C VAL A 272 -19.92 11.53 -3.95
N PRO A 273 -19.76 11.82 -5.25
CA PRO A 273 -20.78 12.55 -6.00
C PRO A 273 -22.10 11.77 -6.00
N CYS A 274 -23.23 12.47 -5.81
CA CYS A 274 -24.54 11.85 -5.91
C CYS A 274 -24.78 11.36 -7.35
N PRO A 275 -25.28 10.12 -7.57
CA PRO A 275 -25.54 9.59 -8.91
C PRO A 275 -26.49 10.49 -9.73
N HIS A 276 -27.43 11.13 -9.04
CA HIS A 276 -28.47 11.98 -9.64
C HIS A 276 -28.05 13.47 -9.76
N ASN A 277 -26.98 13.89 -9.09
CA ASN A 277 -26.47 15.26 -9.16
C ASN A 277 -24.98 15.30 -8.76
N PRO A 278 -24.05 15.28 -9.73
CA PRO A 278 -22.61 15.24 -9.43
C PRO A 278 -22.09 16.50 -8.72
N LYS A 279 -22.87 17.59 -8.64
CA LYS A 279 -22.53 18.78 -7.83
C LYS A 279 -22.84 18.61 -6.34
N LYS A 280 -23.61 17.59 -5.96
CA LYS A 280 -23.94 17.29 -4.57
C LYS A 280 -23.08 16.10 -4.11
N LEU A 281 -22.41 16.25 -2.97
CA LEU A 281 -21.64 15.17 -2.35
C LEU A 281 -22.51 14.47 -1.31
N GLN A 282 -22.47 13.15 -1.31
CA GLN A 282 -23.04 12.28 -0.28
C GLN A 282 -21.90 11.62 0.49
N THR A 283 -22.05 11.52 1.81
CA THR A 283 -21.14 10.73 2.64
C THR A 283 -21.52 9.26 2.50
N ARG A 284 -20.62 8.46 1.92
CA ARG A 284 -20.71 7.00 1.96
C ARG A 284 -19.87 6.50 3.12
N THR A 285 -20.36 5.44 3.75
CA THR A 285 -19.65 4.74 4.83
C THR A 285 -19.34 3.35 4.31
N GLU A 286 -18.10 2.91 4.46
CA GLU A 286 -17.63 1.58 4.06
C GLU A 286 -16.73 1.00 5.14
N VAL A 287 -16.52 -0.31 5.11
CA VAL A 287 -15.55 -0.97 5.99
C VAL A 287 -14.25 -1.14 5.21
N VAL A 288 -13.13 -0.73 5.81
CA VAL A 288 -11.81 -0.87 5.21
C VAL A 288 -11.01 -1.88 6.01
N MET A 289 -10.45 -2.87 5.30
CA MET A 289 -9.40 -3.73 5.83
C MET A 289 -8.05 -3.21 5.36
N ALA A 290 -7.10 -3.07 6.26
CA ALA A 290 -5.71 -2.75 5.90
C ALA A 290 -4.75 -3.70 6.61
N ARG A 291 -3.66 -4.06 5.93
CA ARG A 291 -2.66 -4.97 6.47
C ARG A 291 -1.24 -4.59 6.06
N SER A 292 -0.31 -4.69 7.01
CA SER A 292 1.13 -4.65 6.79
C SER A 292 1.74 -5.98 7.22
N ASN A 293 2.49 -6.63 6.32
CA ASN A 293 3.23 -7.85 6.60
C ASN A 293 4.71 -7.62 6.36
N PHE A 294 5.51 -8.21 7.24
CA PHE A 294 6.92 -8.47 7.05
C PHE A 294 7.15 -9.97 7.15
N PHE A 295 7.58 -10.58 6.05
CA PHE A 295 7.98 -11.97 5.98
C PHE A 295 9.49 -12.06 5.97
N LYS A 296 10.04 -12.99 6.75
CA LYS A 296 11.47 -13.25 6.81
C LYS A 296 11.74 -14.75 6.72
N LEU A 297 12.36 -15.19 5.62
CA LEU A 297 12.92 -16.52 5.48
C LEU A 297 14.39 -16.46 5.87
N HIS A 298 14.73 -17.14 6.97
CA HIS A 298 16.08 -17.11 7.52
C HIS A 298 17.06 -17.81 6.60
N ARG A 299 18.28 -17.28 6.54
CA ARG A 299 19.42 -17.95 5.93
C ARG A 299 19.59 -19.33 6.57
N THR A 300 19.91 -20.31 5.73
CA THR A 300 20.07 -21.71 6.15
C THR A 300 21.42 -22.30 5.68
N SER A 301 21.85 -23.36 6.35
CA SER A 301 22.92 -24.26 5.92
C SER A 301 22.42 -25.40 5.01
N LEU A 302 21.10 -25.59 4.92
CA LEU A 302 20.50 -26.58 4.04
C LEU A 302 20.86 -26.29 2.56
N PRO A 303 21.01 -27.34 1.71
CA PRO A 303 21.56 -27.21 0.37
C PRO A 303 20.53 -26.69 -0.66
N LEU A 304 19.81 -25.61 -0.33
CA LEU A 304 18.89 -24.96 -1.26
C LEU A 304 19.62 -23.96 -2.15
N SER A 305 19.20 -23.91 -3.41
CA SER A 305 19.65 -22.86 -4.31
C SER A 305 19.07 -21.49 -3.92
N ARG A 306 19.72 -20.41 -4.36
CA ARG A 306 19.21 -19.05 -4.16
C ARG A 306 17.84 -18.81 -4.79
N ILE A 307 17.56 -19.52 -5.90
CA ILE A 307 16.28 -19.46 -6.61
C ILE A 307 15.19 -20.11 -5.75
N GLU A 308 15.45 -21.30 -5.20
CA GLU A 308 14.49 -21.97 -4.32
C GLU A 308 14.21 -21.16 -3.04
N MET A 309 15.22 -20.52 -2.46
CA MET A 309 15.02 -19.60 -1.32
C MET A 309 14.09 -18.43 -1.70
N GLN A 310 14.33 -17.81 -2.87
CA GLN A 310 13.50 -16.72 -3.37
C GLN A 310 12.07 -17.17 -3.66
N GLU A 311 11.88 -18.31 -4.32
CA GLU A 311 10.55 -18.86 -4.59
C GLU A 311 9.80 -19.21 -3.30
N THR A 312 10.51 -19.70 -2.28
CA THR A 312 9.90 -20.09 -1.01
C THR A 312 9.26 -18.87 -0.33
N ILE A 313 9.96 -17.73 -0.27
CA ILE A 313 9.43 -16.50 0.31
C ILE A 313 8.32 -15.88 -0.57
N ASP A 314 8.51 -15.88 -1.90
CA ASP A 314 7.56 -15.27 -2.84
C ASP A 314 6.21 -16.00 -2.86
N ARG A 315 6.20 -17.33 -2.67
CA ARG A 315 4.95 -18.12 -2.65
C ARG A 315 3.96 -17.64 -1.59
N LEU A 316 4.43 -17.13 -0.46
CA LEU A 316 3.56 -16.59 0.59
C LEU A 316 3.32 -15.08 0.42
N ALA A 317 4.36 -14.32 0.10
CA ALA A 317 4.26 -12.86 -0.03
C ALA A 317 3.39 -12.42 -1.23
N CYS A 318 3.56 -13.05 -2.40
CA CYS A 318 2.79 -12.75 -3.60
C CYS A 318 1.32 -13.18 -3.49
N ARG A 319 1.04 -14.18 -2.66
CA ARG A 319 -0.31 -14.67 -2.34
C ARG A 319 -0.94 -13.97 -1.15
N GLY A 320 -0.31 -12.91 -0.62
CA GLY A 320 -0.77 -12.23 0.57
C GLY A 320 -2.26 -11.85 0.53
N ASN A 321 -2.81 -11.45 -0.62
CA ASN A 321 -4.20 -10.96 -0.70
C ASN A 321 -5.28 -12.05 -0.52
N LEU A 322 -4.91 -13.33 -0.48
CA LEU A 322 -5.86 -14.43 -0.36
C LEU A 322 -6.76 -14.31 0.86
N LEU A 323 -6.21 -13.95 2.03
CA LEU A 323 -7.00 -13.73 3.24
C LEU A 323 -8.10 -12.69 3.02
N PHE A 324 -7.74 -11.52 2.47
CA PHE A 324 -8.69 -10.43 2.25
C PHE A 324 -9.73 -10.78 1.18
N ASN A 325 -9.32 -11.50 0.13
CA ASN A 325 -10.25 -12.00 -0.89
C ASN A 325 -11.23 -13.01 -0.29
N SER A 326 -10.77 -13.99 0.50
CA SER A 326 -11.65 -14.98 1.15
C SER A 326 -12.65 -14.33 2.10
N VAL A 327 -12.23 -13.32 2.87
CA VAL A 327 -13.13 -12.53 3.72
C VAL A 327 -14.20 -11.83 2.87
N ARG A 328 -13.80 -11.11 1.82
CA ARG A 328 -14.73 -10.41 0.92
C ARG A 328 -15.72 -11.37 0.26
N ASP A 329 -15.24 -12.49 -0.25
CA ASP A 329 -16.05 -13.45 -1.01
C ASP A 329 -17.03 -14.17 -0.06
N SER A 330 -16.60 -14.51 1.15
CA SER A 330 -17.46 -15.07 2.20
C SER A 330 -18.60 -14.11 2.58
N LEU A 331 -18.28 -12.84 2.85
CA LEU A 331 -19.28 -11.82 3.20
C LEU A 331 -20.27 -11.57 2.06
N SER A 332 -19.78 -11.51 0.82
CA SER A 332 -20.61 -11.32 -0.37
C SER A 332 -21.57 -12.49 -0.59
N SER A 333 -21.12 -13.73 -0.36
CA SER A 333 -21.94 -14.93 -0.47
C SER A 333 -23.02 -15.03 0.61
N ALA A 334 -22.74 -14.51 1.81
CA ALA A 334 -23.69 -14.48 2.92
C ALA A 334 -24.80 -13.44 2.73
N SER A 335 -24.52 -12.33 2.02
CA SER A 335 -25.51 -11.29 1.71
C SER A 335 -26.44 -11.64 0.54
N ALA A 336 -26.13 -12.68 -0.24
CA ALA A 336 -26.93 -13.12 -1.40
C ALA A 336 -28.00 -14.18 -1.04
N LYS A 337 -28.06 -14.59 0.22
CA LYS A 337 -29.12 -15.44 0.80
C LYS A 337 -30.01 -14.60 1.69
#